data_AF-A0A0B0PW67-F1
#
_entry.id   AF-A0A0B0PW67-F1
#
_cell.length_a   1.000
_cell.length_b   1.000
_cell.length_c   1.000
_cell.angle_alpha   90.00
_cell.angle_beta   90.00
_cell.angle_gamma   90.00
#
_symmetry.space_group_name_H-M   'P 1'
#
loop_
_entity.id
_entity.type
_entity.pdbx_description
1 polymer ?
#
loop_
_entity_poly.entity_id
_entity_poly.type
_entity_poly.pdbx_seq_one_letter_code
_entity_poly.pdbx_strand_id
1 'polypeptide(L)'
;MGHEVAEDNQSPLLPTSSSSTDVSAVLAKRTGTLRTAVAHIITGVIGAGVLSLAWSIAQLGWIAGPICMLAFAGVTIVSTYLLCDCYMFPHPEYGPNRVKSYMDAVRFYLGEKQHKVCGVIAQESLYGNTLAYVITSASSIKSSFTTSSFLVSLTILLYWPTMAVQHSLELDNGSCDDDGHPARTGTLWSCVAHIITAVIGSGVLSLAWSTSQLGWLAGPIALLIFAIITYLSAFLLSDCYRTNNGTRNKSYMDAVRMYLGRKRTWMCALLQNLSLYGTDIAYVITTSTSMRAIQKSNCYHREGHKAACSYGDTSYMLLFGGVQVVMSQIPDFHNMEWLSVVAAIMSFTYSFIGFGLGFAQVIENGRIQGSITGVPADSVADKLWLAFQALGDIAFAYPYSIILLEIQDTLKSPPPENKTMKTASMIAIFVTTFFYLCCGCFGYAAFGNNTPGNLLTGFGFYEPYWLIDFANACIVLHLVGGYQIFSQPVFAFVERWFTNKFPGSGFVNNFYTIKLPLLPSFQMNPLKICFRTAYVASTTVIAMIFPYFNQVLGVLGALNFWPLAIYFPVEMYFVQKKIQPWTRKWVVLRTFSFFCLLVTIVGLIGSIQGLISAKFG
;
A
#
# COMPACT_ATOMS: atom_id res chain seq x y z
N MET A 1 0.34 87.99 -44.13
CA MET A 1 -0.60 87.43 -45.13
C MET A 1 -0.24 85.97 -45.33
N GLY A 2 -1.16 85.05 -45.03
CA GLY A 2 -1.04 83.58 -45.23
C GLY A 2 0.15 82.87 -44.56
N HIS A 3 0.13 81.58 -44.31
CA HIS A 3 -0.92 80.55 -44.23
C HIS A 3 -0.16 79.29 -43.74
N GLU A 4 -0.65 78.62 -42.67
CA GLU A 4 -0.68 77.14 -42.50
C GLU A 4 0.64 76.30 -42.46
N VAL A 5 0.76 75.14 -41.79
CA VAL A 5 -0.11 74.38 -40.86
C VAL A 5 0.72 73.37 -40.04
N ALA A 6 0.33 73.14 -38.77
CA ALA A 6 0.58 71.96 -37.89
C ALA A 6 2.04 71.44 -37.67
N GLU A 7 2.37 70.68 -36.62
CA GLU A 7 1.57 70.02 -35.58
C GLU A 7 1.95 70.46 -34.15
N ASP A 8 0.97 70.36 -33.26
CA ASP A 8 1.01 70.59 -31.80
C ASP A 8 1.13 69.20 -31.11
N ASN A 9 1.61 68.97 -29.89
CA ASN A 9 1.72 69.87 -28.74
C ASN A 9 2.68 69.34 -27.64
N GLN A 10 3.20 70.26 -26.83
CA GLN A 10 3.64 70.17 -25.42
C GLN A 10 4.34 68.92 -24.82
N SER A 11 5.62 69.12 -24.55
CA SER A 11 6.32 68.80 -23.28
C SER A 11 5.75 69.63 -22.10
N PRO A 12 6.13 69.47 -20.79
CA PRO A 12 7.43 68.95 -20.30
C PRO A 12 7.56 68.26 -18.90
N LEU A 13 8.78 67.77 -18.62
CA LEU A 13 9.51 67.69 -17.32
C LEU A 13 9.14 66.65 -16.21
N LEU A 14 9.87 65.53 -16.22
CA LEU A 14 10.81 64.96 -15.21
C LEU A 14 10.92 65.62 -13.80
N PRO A 15 11.40 64.92 -12.72
CA PRO A 15 12.07 63.59 -12.64
C PRO A 15 11.44 62.67 -11.52
N THR A 16 11.98 61.55 -10.96
CA THR A 16 13.26 60.79 -11.07
C THR A 16 13.08 59.29 -10.71
N SER A 17 13.96 58.42 -11.24
CA SER A 17 14.44 57.10 -10.76
C SER A 17 13.73 56.31 -9.63
N SER A 18 13.21 55.11 -9.95
CA SER A 18 13.79 53.84 -9.46
C SER A 18 13.20 52.59 -10.16
N SER A 19 14.07 51.58 -10.38
CA SER A 19 13.79 50.16 -10.69
C SER A 19 12.70 49.79 -11.72
N SER A 20 13.16 49.32 -12.87
CA SER A 20 12.40 48.61 -13.90
C SER A 20 11.97 47.20 -13.48
N THR A 21 10.65 46.95 -13.31
CA THR A 21 9.92 45.71 -13.68
C THR A 21 8.43 45.87 -13.36
N ASP A 22 7.64 46.49 -14.25
CA ASP A 22 6.16 46.49 -14.12
C ASP A 22 5.42 46.81 -15.44
N VAL A 23 5.89 46.22 -16.55
CA VAL A 23 5.27 46.40 -17.88
C VAL A 23 4.73 45.07 -18.41
N SER A 24 3.39 44.96 -18.46
CA SER A 24 2.54 44.00 -19.22
C SER A 24 1.59 43.12 -18.40
N ALA A 25 0.52 43.70 -17.81
CA ALA A 25 -0.66 42.95 -17.34
C ALA A 25 -1.95 43.81 -17.26
N VAL A 26 -2.40 44.42 -18.38
CA VAL A 26 -3.62 45.28 -18.39
C VAL A 26 -4.89 44.51 -18.77
N LEU A 27 -5.78 44.36 -17.78
CA LEU A 27 -7.25 44.17 -17.80
C LEU A 27 -7.96 43.60 -19.05
N ALA A 28 -8.29 42.29 -18.99
CA ALA A 28 -9.29 41.64 -19.83
C ALA A 28 -10.75 41.74 -19.29
N LYS A 29 -11.74 41.78 -20.20
CA LYS A 29 -13.20 41.84 -19.91
C LYS A 29 -13.77 40.45 -19.58
N ARG A 30 -14.70 40.37 -18.60
CA ARG A 30 -15.26 39.09 -18.08
C ARG A 30 -16.65 38.76 -18.66
N THR A 31 -16.97 37.48 -18.82
CA THR A 31 -18.16 37.00 -19.57
C THR A 31 -18.95 35.82 -18.93
N GLY A 32 -18.57 35.33 -17.75
CA GLY A 32 -19.19 34.13 -17.13
C GLY A 32 -20.61 34.33 -16.58
N THR A 33 -21.39 33.24 -16.53
CA THR A 33 -22.79 33.19 -16.03
C THR A 33 -23.00 32.10 -14.97
N LEU A 34 -24.14 32.12 -14.27
CA LEU A 34 -24.53 31.06 -13.33
C LEU A 34 -24.54 29.66 -14.00
N ARG A 35 -25.01 29.58 -15.26
CA ARG A 35 -25.04 28.32 -16.02
C ARG A 35 -23.65 27.75 -16.28
N THR A 36 -22.67 28.60 -16.63
CA THR A 36 -21.27 28.15 -16.80
C THR A 36 -20.64 27.71 -15.48
N ALA A 37 -20.97 28.37 -14.36
CA ALA A 37 -20.46 27.97 -13.03
C ALA A 37 -21.01 26.59 -12.59
N VAL A 38 -22.32 26.38 -12.74
CA VAL A 38 -22.96 25.08 -12.43
C VAL A 38 -22.40 23.96 -13.34
N ALA A 39 -22.14 24.24 -14.63
CA ALA A 39 -21.54 23.27 -15.54
C ALA A 39 -20.13 22.83 -15.12
N HIS A 40 -19.28 23.76 -14.64
CA HIS A 40 -17.95 23.43 -14.10
C HIS A 40 -18.02 22.64 -12.79
N ILE A 41 -18.99 22.94 -11.91
CA ILE A 41 -19.20 22.18 -10.67
C ILE A 41 -19.64 20.74 -10.99
N ILE A 42 -20.62 20.57 -11.89
CA ILE A 42 -21.11 19.25 -12.29
C ILE A 42 -20.01 18.41 -12.95
N THR A 43 -19.20 18.99 -13.85
CA THR A 43 -18.06 18.27 -14.46
C THR A 43 -16.88 18.04 -13.51
N GLY A 44 -16.73 18.83 -12.45
CA GLY A 44 -15.77 18.58 -11.37
C GLY A 44 -16.21 17.51 -10.36
N VAL A 45 -17.52 17.29 -10.19
CA VAL A 45 -18.10 16.42 -9.15
C VAL A 45 -18.62 15.08 -9.71
N ILE A 46 -19.28 15.08 -10.88
CA ILE A 46 -19.76 13.86 -11.54
C ILE A 46 -18.62 13.28 -12.39
N GLY A 47 -17.75 12.53 -11.73
CA GLY A 47 -16.64 11.80 -12.35
C GLY A 47 -16.64 10.30 -12.02
N ALA A 48 -15.46 9.70 -12.03
CA ALA A 48 -15.22 8.26 -11.78
C ALA A 48 -16.00 7.65 -10.60
N GLY A 49 -16.20 8.41 -9.51
CA GLY A 49 -16.89 7.95 -8.30
C GLY A 49 -18.39 7.70 -8.42
N VAL A 50 -19.06 8.19 -9.48
CA VAL A 50 -20.51 7.92 -9.66
C VAL A 50 -20.76 6.51 -10.22
N LEU A 51 -19.78 5.91 -10.90
CA LEU A 51 -19.88 4.55 -11.43
C LEU A 51 -19.70 3.47 -10.35
N SER A 52 -18.97 3.77 -9.28
CA SER A 52 -18.86 2.88 -8.10
C SER A 52 -20.05 3.03 -7.13
N LEU A 53 -20.94 4.00 -7.32
CA LEU A 53 -22.00 4.32 -6.35
C LEU A 53 -23.02 3.20 -6.16
N ALA A 54 -23.33 2.43 -7.22
CA ALA A 54 -24.22 1.27 -7.14
C ALA A 54 -23.64 0.17 -6.23
N TRP A 55 -22.32 -0.04 -6.31
CA TRP A 55 -21.61 -0.90 -5.37
C TRP A 55 -21.61 -0.31 -3.96
N SER A 56 -21.34 0.99 -3.79
CA SER A 56 -21.34 1.65 -2.48
C SER A 56 -22.70 1.58 -1.77
N ILE A 57 -23.81 1.69 -2.50
CA ILE A 57 -25.18 1.56 -1.96
C ILE A 57 -25.51 0.10 -1.66
N ALA A 58 -25.08 -0.85 -2.50
CA ALA A 58 -25.23 -2.28 -2.20
C ALA A 58 -24.44 -2.69 -0.93
N GLN A 59 -23.27 -2.10 -0.68
CA GLN A 59 -22.44 -2.33 0.50
C GLN A 59 -23.01 -1.73 1.79
N LEU A 60 -23.42 -0.47 1.73
CA LEU A 60 -24.01 0.22 2.89
C LEU A 60 -25.44 -0.28 3.18
N GLY A 61 -25.97 -1.17 2.33
CA GLY A 61 -27.32 -1.69 2.40
C GLY A 61 -28.37 -0.60 2.15
N TRP A 62 -29.61 -1.06 2.00
CA TRP A 62 -30.76 -0.23 1.63
C TRP A 62 -31.18 0.85 2.66
N ILE A 63 -30.45 0.99 3.78
CA ILE A 63 -30.76 1.94 4.86
C ILE A 63 -29.57 2.84 5.20
N ALA A 64 -28.37 2.30 5.50
CA ALA A 64 -27.23 3.15 5.85
C ALA A 64 -26.63 3.87 4.63
N GLY A 65 -26.78 3.30 3.42
CA GLY A 65 -26.33 3.94 2.17
C GLY A 65 -26.97 5.31 1.94
N PRO A 66 -28.31 5.39 1.89
CA PRO A 66 -29.03 6.66 1.83
C PRO A 66 -28.68 7.65 2.96
N ILE A 67 -28.44 7.18 4.19
CA ILE A 67 -28.13 8.05 5.33
C ILE A 67 -26.73 8.67 5.22
N CYS A 68 -25.71 7.88 4.87
CA CYS A 68 -24.36 8.40 4.67
C CYS A 68 -24.27 9.36 3.48
N MET A 69 -25.00 9.08 2.39
CA MET A 69 -25.13 9.98 1.24
C MET A 69 -25.68 11.36 1.63
N LEU A 70 -26.74 11.39 2.46
CA LEU A 70 -27.33 12.63 2.96
C LEU A 70 -26.41 13.39 3.92
N ALA A 71 -25.66 12.69 4.78
CA ALA A 71 -24.70 13.32 5.70
C ALA A 71 -23.56 14.03 4.94
N PHE A 72 -22.99 13.41 3.91
CA PHE A 72 -21.94 14.04 3.10
C PHE A 72 -22.46 15.22 2.28
N ALA A 73 -23.68 15.15 1.73
CA ALA A 73 -24.34 16.29 1.09
C ALA A 73 -24.49 17.49 2.05
N GLY A 74 -24.83 17.25 3.33
CA GLY A 74 -24.92 18.31 4.35
C GLY A 74 -23.57 19.00 4.64
N VAL A 75 -22.49 18.22 4.79
CA VAL A 75 -21.14 18.78 5.02
C VAL A 75 -20.68 19.63 3.83
N THR A 76 -20.97 19.20 2.60
CA THR A 76 -20.64 19.97 1.37
C THR A 76 -21.41 21.29 1.32
N ILE A 77 -22.68 21.33 1.73
CA ILE A 77 -23.48 22.56 1.79
C ILE A 77 -22.85 23.56 2.77
N VAL A 78 -22.52 23.15 4.00
CA VAL A 78 -21.95 24.05 5.02
C VAL A 78 -20.60 24.63 4.59
N SER A 79 -19.68 23.81 4.04
CA SER A 79 -18.40 24.31 3.53
C SER A 79 -18.53 25.27 2.34
N THR A 80 -19.52 25.05 1.47
CA THR A 80 -19.70 25.92 0.28
C THR A 80 -20.22 27.30 0.66
N TYR A 81 -21.18 27.38 1.59
CA TYR A 81 -21.70 28.67 2.08
C TYR A 81 -20.61 29.51 2.75
N LEU A 82 -19.80 28.91 3.63
CA LEU A 82 -18.70 29.62 4.32
C LEU A 82 -17.66 30.22 3.35
N LEU A 83 -17.51 29.68 2.13
CA LEU A 83 -16.57 30.18 1.13
C LEU A 83 -17.14 31.27 0.23
N CYS A 84 -18.46 31.30 0.01
CA CYS A 84 -19.13 32.37 -0.72
C CYS A 84 -19.04 33.73 0.02
N ASP A 85 -19.04 33.69 1.35
CA ASP A 85 -19.00 34.90 2.19
C ASP A 85 -17.58 35.51 2.30
N CYS A 86 -16.51 34.73 2.05
CA CYS A 86 -15.12 35.21 2.02
C CYS A 86 -14.72 35.94 0.71
N TYR A 87 -15.67 36.43 -0.08
CA TYR A 87 -15.42 36.92 -1.44
C TYR A 87 -15.13 38.44 -1.56
N MET A 88 -15.60 39.24 -0.61
CA MET A 88 -15.58 40.72 -0.65
C MET A 88 -15.28 41.31 0.74
N PHE A 89 -14.39 42.32 0.83
CA PHE A 89 -14.01 42.94 2.12
C PHE A 89 -13.60 44.42 2.01
N PRO A 90 -13.87 45.29 3.00
CA PRO A 90 -13.43 46.69 3.03
C PRO A 90 -11.99 46.87 3.55
N HIS A 91 -11.08 47.41 2.74
CA HIS A 91 -9.73 47.77 3.16
C HIS A 91 -9.71 49.20 3.75
N PRO A 92 -9.06 49.47 4.90
CA PRO A 92 -9.23 50.73 5.63
C PRO A 92 -8.73 51.99 4.89
N GLU A 93 -7.67 51.88 4.06
CA GLU A 93 -7.14 53.03 3.29
C GLU A 93 -7.60 53.08 1.82
N TYR A 94 -8.08 51.95 1.27
CA TYR A 94 -8.34 51.81 -0.18
C TYR A 94 -9.77 51.36 -0.53
N GLY A 95 -10.64 51.16 0.46
CA GLY A 95 -12.02 50.75 0.26
C GLY A 95 -12.19 49.27 -0.11
N PRO A 96 -13.37 48.85 -0.59
CA PRO A 96 -13.72 47.44 -0.78
C PRO A 96 -12.92 46.74 -1.90
N ASN A 97 -12.08 45.80 -1.47
CA ASN A 97 -11.27 44.95 -2.32
C ASN A 97 -11.96 43.60 -2.61
N ARG A 98 -11.73 43.09 -3.82
CA ARG A 98 -12.37 41.87 -4.34
C ARG A 98 -11.36 40.75 -4.54
N VAL A 99 -11.69 39.58 -4.03
CA VAL A 99 -10.81 38.43 -4.11
C VAL A 99 -11.18 37.51 -5.29
N LYS A 100 -10.20 37.05 -6.06
CA LYS A 100 -10.43 36.50 -7.42
C LYS A 100 -10.38 34.97 -7.52
N SER A 101 -9.75 34.30 -6.56
CA SER A 101 -9.68 32.84 -6.47
C SER A 101 -9.80 32.39 -5.01
N TYR A 102 -10.12 31.10 -4.80
CA TYR A 102 -10.03 30.47 -3.47
C TYR A 102 -8.68 30.72 -2.82
N MET A 103 -7.61 30.72 -3.62
CA MET A 103 -6.26 30.93 -3.13
C MET A 103 -5.96 32.35 -2.69
N ASP A 104 -6.36 33.34 -3.49
CA ASP A 104 -6.27 34.74 -3.11
C ASP A 104 -7.07 35.02 -1.82
N ALA A 105 -8.19 34.33 -1.59
CA ALA A 105 -9.00 34.47 -0.38
C ALA A 105 -8.21 34.04 0.85
N VAL A 106 -7.53 32.90 0.77
CA VAL A 106 -6.62 32.49 1.85
C VAL A 106 -5.43 33.46 1.97
N ARG A 107 -4.93 34.07 0.89
CA ARG A 107 -3.84 35.07 0.95
C ARG A 107 -4.24 36.33 1.70
N PHE A 108 -5.47 36.75 1.49
CA PHE A 108 -5.97 38.04 1.93
C PHE A 108 -6.46 37.98 3.38
N TYR A 109 -7.28 36.98 3.73
CA TYR A 109 -7.82 36.85 5.09
C TYR A 109 -6.88 36.12 6.05
N LEU A 110 -6.05 35.21 5.54
CA LEU A 110 -5.19 34.34 6.37
C LEU A 110 -3.68 34.55 6.08
N GLY A 111 -3.35 35.43 5.14
CA GLY A 111 -1.99 35.87 4.85
C GLY A 111 -1.26 35.09 3.74
N GLU A 112 -0.20 35.73 3.23
CA GLU A 112 0.78 35.20 2.26
C GLU A 112 1.18 33.73 2.52
N LYS A 113 1.39 33.41 3.80
CA LYS A 113 1.80 32.09 4.28
C LYS A 113 0.68 31.05 4.15
N GLN A 114 -0.57 31.43 4.45
CA GLN A 114 -1.71 30.52 4.38
C GLN A 114 -2.16 30.30 2.92
N HIS A 115 -2.03 31.31 2.03
CA HIS A 115 -2.13 31.06 0.58
C HIS A 115 -1.10 30.04 0.11
N LYS A 116 0.17 30.15 0.53
CA LYS A 116 1.18 29.15 0.14
C LYS A 116 0.81 27.75 0.64
N VAL A 117 0.29 27.62 1.87
CA VAL A 117 -0.17 26.33 2.43
C VAL A 117 -1.41 25.78 1.72
N CYS A 118 -2.46 26.58 1.60
CA CYS A 118 -3.72 26.12 1.00
C CYS A 118 -3.60 25.90 -0.52
N GLY A 119 -2.62 26.54 -1.18
CA GLY A 119 -2.32 26.35 -2.59
C GLY A 119 -1.78 24.96 -2.86
N VAL A 120 -0.90 24.48 -1.98
CA VAL A 120 -0.42 23.10 -1.99
C VAL A 120 -1.56 22.11 -1.77
N ILE A 121 -2.53 22.42 -0.89
CA ILE A 121 -3.69 21.55 -0.61
C ILE A 121 -4.65 21.49 -1.82
N ALA A 122 -4.99 22.64 -2.43
CA ALA A 122 -5.87 22.71 -3.58
C ALA A 122 -5.24 22.04 -4.83
N GLN A 123 -3.92 22.21 -5.03
CA GLN A 123 -3.20 21.62 -6.16
C GLN A 123 -3.12 20.08 -6.05
N GLU A 124 -2.89 19.53 -4.85
CA GLU A 124 -2.84 18.07 -4.66
C GLU A 124 -4.21 17.40 -4.91
N SER A 125 -5.30 18.06 -4.47
CA SER A 125 -6.68 17.60 -4.70
C SER A 125 -7.07 17.58 -6.19
N LEU A 126 -6.71 18.63 -6.94
CA LEU A 126 -6.94 18.70 -8.39
C LEU A 126 -6.16 17.62 -9.16
N TYR A 127 -4.94 17.30 -8.71
CA TYR A 127 -4.11 16.24 -9.30
C TYR A 127 -4.74 14.85 -9.10
N GLY A 128 -5.26 14.57 -7.90
CA GLY A 128 -5.95 13.32 -7.58
C GLY A 128 -7.19 13.05 -8.47
N ASN A 129 -8.01 14.07 -8.71
CA ASN A 129 -9.18 13.94 -9.59
C ASN A 129 -8.79 13.63 -11.04
N THR A 130 -7.72 14.25 -11.56
CA THR A 130 -7.25 14.00 -12.94
C THR A 130 -6.78 12.56 -13.10
N LEU A 131 -6.10 12.01 -12.09
CA LEU A 131 -5.64 10.63 -12.05
C LEU A 131 -6.81 9.62 -12.05
N ALA A 132 -7.88 9.89 -11.31
CA ALA A 132 -9.11 9.09 -11.35
C ALA A 132 -9.77 9.10 -12.74
N TYR A 133 -9.85 10.26 -13.39
CA TYR A 133 -10.40 10.38 -14.76
C TYR A 133 -9.60 9.59 -15.80
N VAL A 134 -8.26 9.60 -15.73
CA VAL A 134 -7.40 8.82 -16.65
C VAL A 134 -7.57 7.32 -16.43
N ILE A 135 -7.63 6.85 -15.18
CA ILE A 135 -7.80 5.42 -14.86
C ILE A 135 -9.15 4.90 -15.36
N THR A 136 -10.25 5.61 -15.11
CA THR A 136 -11.58 5.21 -15.61
C THR A 136 -11.62 5.22 -17.14
N SER A 137 -11.04 6.23 -17.79
CA SER A 137 -10.96 6.27 -19.27
C SER A 137 -10.17 5.09 -19.85
N ALA A 138 -9.03 4.73 -19.24
CA ALA A 138 -8.24 3.58 -19.66
C ALA A 138 -8.99 2.25 -19.50
N SER A 139 -9.79 2.08 -18.44
CA SER A 139 -10.63 0.88 -18.27
C SER A 139 -11.73 0.76 -19.33
N SER A 140 -12.38 1.87 -19.70
CA SER A 140 -13.41 1.91 -20.73
C SER A 140 -12.87 1.57 -22.11
N ILE A 141 -11.65 2.03 -22.43
CA ILE A 141 -11.02 1.73 -23.74
C ILE A 141 -10.44 0.30 -23.76
N LYS A 142 -9.91 -0.24 -22.66
CA LYS A 142 -9.46 -1.65 -22.60
C LYS A 142 -10.60 -2.64 -22.90
N SER A 143 -11.82 -2.34 -22.45
CA SER A 143 -13.04 -3.10 -22.80
C SER A 143 -13.33 -3.06 -24.31
N SER A 144 -13.20 -1.89 -24.94
CA SER A 144 -13.51 -1.70 -26.36
C SER A 144 -12.51 -2.34 -27.35
N PHE A 145 -11.41 -2.95 -26.86
CA PHE A 145 -10.25 -3.29 -27.71
C PHE A 145 -10.03 -4.80 -27.96
N THR A 146 -10.93 -5.66 -27.46
CA THR A 146 -11.10 -7.09 -27.81
C THR A 146 -12.57 -7.53 -27.57
N THR A 147 -13.61 -7.24 -28.38
CA THR A 147 -13.75 -6.89 -29.81
C THR A 147 -12.61 -6.09 -30.42
N SER A 148 -12.02 -6.61 -31.50
CA SER A 148 -10.72 -6.34 -32.12
C SER A 148 -10.29 -4.87 -32.38
N SER A 149 -10.23 -4.04 -31.33
CA SER A 149 -9.71 -2.67 -31.35
C SER A 149 -8.18 -2.57 -31.51
N PHE A 150 -7.44 -3.22 -30.59
CA PHE A 150 -6.05 -3.02 -30.05
C PHE A 150 -5.21 -1.72 -30.27
N LEU A 151 -5.52 -0.80 -31.20
CA LEU A 151 -4.65 0.32 -31.62
C LEU A 151 -4.88 1.71 -30.98
N VAL A 152 -6.09 2.08 -30.54
CA VAL A 152 -6.42 3.42 -30.00
C VAL A 152 -6.07 3.55 -28.51
N SER A 153 -6.16 2.45 -27.75
CA SER A 153 -5.68 2.44 -26.36
C SER A 153 -4.15 2.55 -26.28
N LEU A 154 -3.44 2.06 -27.31
CA LEU A 154 -1.98 2.04 -27.37
C LEU A 154 -1.40 3.41 -27.74
N THR A 155 -2.07 4.19 -28.60
CA THR A 155 -1.67 5.58 -28.91
C THR A 155 -1.76 6.53 -27.72
N ILE A 156 -2.64 6.27 -26.74
CA ILE A 156 -2.72 7.08 -25.51
C ILE A 156 -1.66 6.64 -24.49
N LEU A 157 -1.38 5.33 -24.37
CA LEU A 157 -0.36 4.81 -23.45
C LEU A 157 1.08 5.04 -23.91
N LEU A 158 1.36 4.98 -25.21
CA LEU A 158 2.72 5.20 -25.75
C LEU A 158 3.13 6.68 -25.78
N TYR A 159 2.19 7.62 -25.66
CA TYR A 159 2.48 9.06 -25.59
C TYR A 159 2.56 9.61 -24.14
N TRP A 160 2.32 8.80 -23.11
CA TRP A 160 2.37 9.25 -21.71
C TRP A 160 3.76 9.26 -21.00
N PRO A 161 4.85 8.59 -21.46
CA PRO A 161 6.12 8.58 -20.72
C PRO A 161 7.04 9.78 -21.02
N THR A 162 6.49 10.98 -21.27
CA THR A 162 7.27 12.23 -21.46
C THR A 162 6.93 13.33 -20.45
N MET A 163 6.00 13.12 -19.51
CA MET A 163 5.61 14.11 -18.49
C MET A 163 6.05 13.75 -17.06
N ALA A 164 6.82 12.67 -16.86
CA ALA A 164 7.25 12.21 -15.52
C ALA A 164 8.77 12.03 -15.36
N VAL A 165 9.58 12.31 -16.40
CA VAL A 165 11.05 12.23 -16.33
C VAL A 165 11.65 13.53 -16.87
N GLN A 166 11.59 14.60 -16.07
CA GLN A 166 12.43 15.80 -16.22
C GLN A 166 12.52 16.60 -14.91
N HIS A 167 12.68 15.94 -13.74
CA HIS A 167 13.07 16.65 -12.51
C HIS A 167 13.76 15.78 -11.45
N SER A 168 14.75 14.98 -11.85
CA SER A 168 15.62 14.23 -10.92
C SER A 168 17.09 14.13 -11.37
N LEU A 169 17.57 15.13 -12.13
CA LEU A 169 18.99 15.35 -12.40
C LEU A 169 19.36 16.85 -12.33
N GLU A 170 18.97 17.49 -11.23
CA GLU A 170 19.81 18.52 -10.63
C GLU A 170 20.16 18.06 -9.21
N LEU A 171 21.46 17.94 -8.94
CA LEU A 171 22.00 17.78 -7.59
C LEU A 171 21.85 19.14 -6.89
N ASP A 172 20.66 19.42 -6.37
CA ASP A 172 20.49 20.58 -5.49
C ASP A 172 21.34 20.38 -4.22
N ASN A 173 21.96 21.46 -3.75
CA ASN A 173 23.03 21.39 -2.76
C ASN A 173 22.49 21.00 -1.38
N GLY A 174 22.63 19.72 -1.04
CA GLY A 174 22.86 19.27 0.34
C GLY A 174 21.84 19.72 1.38
N SER A 175 20.54 19.52 1.15
CA SER A 175 19.57 19.58 2.24
C SER A 175 19.75 18.37 3.17
N CYS A 176 20.26 18.65 4.37
CA CYS A 176 20.31 17.69 5.47
C CYS A 176 19.12 17.90 6.41
N ASP A 177 18.70 16.80 7.02
CA ASP A 177 17.64 16.73 8.01
C ASP A 177 18.11 17.17 9.42
N ASP A 178 17.20 17.23 10.39
CA ASP A 178 17.50 17.64 11.78
C ASP A 178 18.53 16.77 12.54
N ASP A 179 18.92 15.63 11.97
CA ASP A 179 19.95 14.71 12.47
C ASP A 179 21.24 14.71 11.61
N GLY A 180 21.36 15.61 10.62
CA GLY A 180 22.53 15.73 9.74
C GLY A 180 22.63 14.69 8.63
N HIS A 181 21.60 13.86 8.44
CA HIS A 181 21.52 12.89 7.34
C HIS A 181 20.79 13.47 6.11
N PRO A 182 20.82 12.82 4.93
CA PRO A 182 20.08 13.28 3.75
C PRO A 182 18.59 13.50 4.04
N ALA A 183 18.02 14.57 3.49
CA ALA A 183 16.63 14.94 3.74
C ALA A 183 15.63 13.85 3.31
N ARG A 184 14.64 13.60 4.17
CA ARG A 184 13.55 12.65 3.89
C ARG A 184 12.48 13.29 3.02
N THR A 185 12.03 12.58 1.99
CA THR A 185 11.12 13.08 0.95
C THR A 185 9.69 12.55 1.05
N GLY A 186 9.47 11.45 1.78
CA GLY A 186 8.21 10.70 1.82
C GLY A 186 7.01 11.51 2.32
N THR A 187 5.85 11.22 1.75
CA THR A 187 4.58 11.93 1.98
C THR A 187 3.54 11.04 2.64
N LEU A 188 2.37 11.60 2.98
CA LEU A 188 1.23 10.81 3.44
C LEU A 188 0.86 9.71 2.42
N TRP A 189 0.81 10.06 1.13
CA TRP A 189 0.40 9.14 0.07
C TRP A 189 1.46 8.08 -0.25
N SER A 190 2.75 8.41 -0.25
CA SER A 190 3.80 7.37 -0.43
C SER A 190 3.85 6.41 0.76
N CYS A 191 3.64 6.90 1.98
CA CYS A 191 3.52 6.06 3.16
C CYS A 191 2.28 5.15 3.13
N VAL A 192 1.10 5.68 2.74
CA VAL A 192 -0.09 4.84 2.51
C VAL A 192 0.20 3.76 1.46
N ALA A 193 0.87 4.10 0.35
CA ALA A 193 1.26 3.12 -0.68
C ALA A 193 2.19 2.03 -0.13
N HIS A 194 3.24 2.39 0.62
CA HIS A 194 4.14 1.41 1.24
C HIS A 194 3.43 0.49 2.24
N ILE A 195 2.55 1.02 3.09
CA ILE A 195 1.77 0.19 4.02
C ILE A 195 0.85 -0.75 3.25
N ILE A 196 0.17 -0.27 2.21
CA ILE A 196 -0.75 -1.08 1.41
C ILE A 196 -0.03 -2.17 0.62
N THR A 197 1.14 -1.89 0.06
CA THR A 197 2.01 -2.89 -0.58
C THR A 197 2.47 -3.97 0.42
N ALA A 198 2.83 -3.56 1.64
CA ALA A 198 3.28 -4.50 2.67
C ALA A 198 2.16 -5.40 3.23
N VAL A 199 0.92 -4.88 3.27
CA VAL A 199 -0.24 -5.56 3.83
C VAL A 199 -0.97 -6.39 2.76
N ILE A 200 -1.45 -5.77 1.68
CA ILE A 200 -2.23 -6.43 0.62
C ILE A 200 -1.31 -7.27 -0.27
N GLY A 201 -0.87 -8.42 0.24
CA GLY A 201 -0.01 -9.38 -0.45
C GLY A 201 -0.69 -10.74 -0.63
N SER A 202 0.08 -11.82 -0.50
CA SER A 202 -0.42 -13.19 -0.54
C SER A 202 -1.53 -13.47 0.50
N GLY A 203 -1.46 -12.82 1.66
CA GLY A 203 -2.40 -13.02 2.77
C GLY A 203 -3.87 -12.69 2.44
N VAL A 204 -4.16 -11.75 1.52
CA VAL A 204 -5.57 -11.46 1.16
C VAL A 204 -6.23 -12.63 0.39
N LEU A 205 -5.42 -13.44 -0.28
CA LEU A 205 -5.90 -14.55 -1.13
C LEU A 205 -6.37 -15.74 -0.28
N SER A 206 -5.83 -15.93 0.92
CA SER A 206 -6.20 -17.00 1.85
C SER A 206 -7.36 -16.65 2.79
N LEU A 207 -7.73 -15.38 2.91
CA LEU A 207 -8.82 -14.95 3.80
C LEU A 207 -10.17 -15.59 3.48
N ALA A 208 -10.44 -15.93 2.23
CA ALA A 208 -11.64 -16.69 1.85
C ALA A 208 -11.64 -18.08 2.50
N TRP A 209 -10.52 -18.80 2.40
CA TRP A 209 -10.33 -20.09 3.05
C TRP A 209 -10.38 -19.99 4.57
N SER A 210 -9.71 -19.00 5.16
CA SER A 210 -9.76 -18.77 6.60
C SER A 210 -11.17 -18.43 7.10
N THR A 211 -11.93 -17.62 6.34
CA THR A 211 -13.34 -17.35 6.62
C THR A 211 -14.18 -18.62 6.50
N SER A 212 -13.88 -19.53 5.56
CA SER A 212 -14.59 -20.81 5.45
C SER A 212 -14.28 -21.77 6.60
N GLN A 213 -13.06 -21.76 7.16
CA GLN A 213 -12.75 -22.58 8.34
C GLN A 213 -13.46 -22.08 9.61
N LEU A 214 -13.59 -20.77 9.77
CA LEU A 214 -14.19 -20.13 10.95
C LEU A 214 -15.72 -19.96 10.84
N GLY A 215 -16.26 -19.87 9.63
CA GLY A 215 -17.67 -19.66 9.35
C GLY A 215 -18.13 -18.20 9.41
N TRP A 216 -19.40 -17.99 9.05
CA TRP A 216 -20.00 -16.65 8.90
C TRP A 216 -19.97 -15.78 10.16
N LEU A 217 -19.91 -16.39 11.35
CA LEU A 217 -19.81 -15.63 12.60
C LEU A 217 -18.36 -15.30 12.96
N ALA A 218 -17.51 -16.33 13.13
CA ALA A 218 -16.17 -16.13 13.66
C ALA A 218 -15.18 -15.55 12.64
N GLY A 219 -15.35 -15.81 11.34
CA GLY A 219 -14.45 -15.31 10.29
C GLY A 219 -14.41 -13.78 10.19
N PRO A 220 -15.55 -13.10 9.91
CA PRO A 220 -15.59 -11.64 9.83
C PRO A 220 -15.23 -10.94 11.15
N ILE A 221 -15.61 -11.53 12.29
CA ILE A 221 -15.22 -11.04 13.62
C ILE A 221 -13.70 -11.12 13.82
N ALA A 222 -13.06 -12.23 13.42
CA ALA A 222 -11.61 -12.35 13.50
C ALA A 222 -10.91 -11.29 12.64
N LEU A 223 -11.31 -11.11 11.37
CA LEU A 223 -10.76 -10.07 10.49
C LEU A 223 -10.81 -8.66 11.14
N LEU A 224 -11.96 -8.28 11.70
CA LEU A 224 -12.12 -7.00 12.41
C LEU A 224 -11.24 -6.90 13.66
N ILE A 225 -11.14 -7.98 14.45
CA ILE A 225 -10.29 -8.01 15.65
C ILE A 225 -8.82 -7.84 15.27
N PHE A 226 -8.33 -8.56 14.25
CA PHE A 226 -6.95 -8.42 13.78
C PHE A 226 -6.65 -7.02 13.21
N ALA A 227 -7.59 -6.42 12.48
CA ALA A 227 -7.48 -5.02 12.04
C ALA A 227 -7.31 -4.04 13.22
N ILE A 228 -8.13 -4.16 14.26
CA ILE A 228 -8.06 -3.33 15.47
C ILE A 228 -6.73 -3.55 16.21
N ILE A 229 -6.32 -4.81 16.37
CA ILE A 229 -5.05 -5.17 17.01
C ILE A 229 -3.86 -4.54 16.27
N THR A 230 -3.84 -4.62 14.94
CA THR A 230 -2.79 -4.04 14.10
C THR A 230 -2.79 -2.51 14.14
N TYR A 231 -3.97 -1.86 14.15
CA TYR A 231 -4.06 -0.41 14.33
C TYR A 231 -3.52 0.05 15.68
N LEU A 232 -3.88 -0.64 16.77
CA LEU A 232 -3.37 -0.35 18.10
C LEU A 232 -1.84 -0.52 18.15
N SER A 233 -1.30 -1.61 17.61
CA SER A 233 0.15 -1.82 17.52
C SER A 233 0.85 -0.69 16.75
N ALA A 234 0.35 -0.36 15.56
CA ALA A 234 0.92 0.70 14.72
C ALA A 234 0.93 2.06 15.44
N PHE A 235 -0.11 2.36 16.21
CA PHE A 235 -0.21 3.60 16.99
C PHE A 235 0.79 3.66 18.15
N LEU A 236 1.08 2.52 18.81
CA LEU A 236 2.09 2.42 19.87
C LEU A 236 3.51 2.51 19.30
N LEU A 237 3.76 1.80 18.19
CA LEU A 237 5.08 1.70 17.57
C LEU A 237 5.50 3.02 16.90
N SER A 238 4.58 3.71 16.21
CA SER A 238 4.87 4.98 15.54
C SER A 238 5.26 6.11 16.50
N ASP A 239 4.83 6.06 17.77
CA ASP A 239 5.35 6.95 18.80
C ASP A 239 6.80 6.61 19.18
N CYS A 240 7.21 5.33 19.13
CA CYS A 240 8.55 4.88 19.49
C CYS A 240 9.64 5.29 18.49
N TYR A 241 9.29 5.86 17.34
CA TYR A 241 10.23 6.33 16.31
C TYR A 241 11.24 7.35 16.83
N ARG A 242 10.82 8.34 17.62
CA ARG A 242 11.74 9.30 18.28
C ARG A 242 11.85 9.04 19.78
N THR A 243 13.05 9.16 20.32
CA THR A 243 13.29 9.18 21.76
C THR A 243 12.77 10.49 22.38
N ASN A 244 12.64 10.53 23.70
CA ASN A 244 12.28 11.75 24.43
C ASN A 244 13.29 12.90 24.23
N ASN A 245 14.48 12.60 23.71
CA ASN A 245 15.55 13.56 23.41
C ASN A 245 15.59 13.94 21.91
N GLY A 246 14.61 13.49 21.11
CA GLY A 246 14.49 13.79 19.67
C GLY A 246 15.23 12.84 18.73
N THR A 247 16.13 11.99 19.24
CA THR A 247 16.90 11.01 18.43
C THR A 247 15.98 10.02 17.72
N ARG A 248 16.23 9.78 16.43
CA ARG A 248 15.46 8.87 15.58
C ARG A 248 15.91 7.41 15.73
N ASN A 249 14.97 6.48 15.74
CA ASN A 249 15.19 5.05 15.61
C ASN A 249 14.86 4.65 14.16
N LYS A 250 15.88 4.53 13.31
CA LYS A 250 15.74 4.35 11.84
C LYS A 250 15.23 2.96 11.44
N SER A 251 15.36 1.99 12.34
CA SER A 251 14.87 0.62 12.16
C SER A 251 14.13 0.14 13.40
N TYR A 252 13.28 -0.87 13.22
CA TYR A 252 12.63 -1.61 14.28
C TYR A 252 13.65 -2.12 15.32
N MET A 253 14.77 -2.68 14.83
CA MET A 253 15.84 -3.20 15.69
C MET A 253 16.54 -2.11 16.50
N ASP A 254 16.72 -0.91 15.95
CA ASP A 254 17.32 0.22 16.67
C ASP A 254 16.40 0.71 17.80
N ALA A 255 15.08 0.76 17.57
CA ALA A 255 14.12 1.08 18.63
C ALA A 255 14.13 0.03 19.76
N VAL A 256 14.13 -1.26 19.42
CA VAL A 256 14.26 -2.34 20.43
C VAL A 256 15.58 -2.23 21.17
N ARG A 257 16.69 -1.88 20.50
CA ARG A 257 17.99 -1.65 21.15
C ARG A 257 17.98 -0.46 22.09
N MET A 258 17.35 0.65 21.69
CA MET A 258 17.26 1.88 22.47
C MET A 258 16.43 1.70 23.74
N TYR A 259 15.22 1.12 23.63
CA TYR A 259 14.31 1.00 24.77
C TYR A 259 14.51 -0.26 25.60
N LEU A 260 14.87 -1.39 24.97
CA LEU A 260 14.80 -2.72 25.59
C LEU A 260 16.17 -3.42 25.72
N GLY A 261 17.22 -2.82 25.17
CA GLY A 261 18.60 -3.24 25.35
C GLY A 261 19.02 -4.49 24.56
N ARG A 262 20.34 -4.71 24.52
CA ARG A 262 21.04 -5.60 23.57
C ARG A 262 20.54 -7.06 23.56
N LYS A 263 20.13 -7.62 24.70
CA LYS A 263 19.62 -9.00 24.77
C LYS A 263 18.30 -9.16 24.00
N ARG A 264 17.37 -8.21 24.20
CA ARG A 264 16.08 -8.20 23.50
C ARG A 264 16.24 -7.83 22.02
N THR A 265 17.23 -7.00 21.65
CA THR A 265 17.60 -6.77 20.25
C THR A 265 17.99 -8.05 19.53
N TRP A 266 18.80 -8.93 20.13
CA TRP A 266 19.18 -10.20 19.50
C TRP A 266 17.98 -11.13 19.27
N MET A 267 17.07 -11.24 20.24
CA MET A 267 15.83 -12.01 20.07
C MET A 267 14.93 -11.42 18.97
N CYS A 268 14.77 -10.10 18.96
CA CYS A 268 14.03 -9.39 17.91
C CYS A 268 14.66 -9.62 16.53
N ALA A 269 15.98 -9.48 16.40
CA ALA A 269 16.69 -9.67 15.15
C ALA A 269 16.53 -11.10 14.62
N LEU A 270 16.65 -12.11 15.48
CA LEU A 270 16.44 -13.51 15.10
C LEU A 270 15.02 -13.75 14.58
N LEU A 271 14.01 -13.30 15.33
CA LEU A 271 12.61 -13.48 14.95
C LEU A 271 12.28 -12.69 13.67
N GLN A 272 12.65 -11.41 13.59
CA GLN A 272 12.38 -10.56 12.44
C GLN A 272 13.05 -11.08 11.16
N ASN A 273 14.32 -11.51 11.20
CA ASN A 273 14.95 -12.11 10.02
C ASN A 273 14.28 -13.43 9.61
N LEU A 274 13.83 -14.26 10.56
CA LEU A 274 13.05 -15.47 10.27
C LEU A 274 11.69 -15.13 9.64
N SER A 275 11.02 -14.07 10.10
CA SER A 275 9.78 -13.56 9.53
C SER A 275 9.94 -13.13 8.07
N LEU A 276 10.95 -12.30 7.80
CA LEU A 276 11.25 -11.78 6.46
C LEU A 276 11.56 -12.93 5.48
N TYR A 277 12.46 -13.84 5.89
CA TYR A 277 12.81 -15.05 5.14
C TYR A 277 11.60 -15.96 4.88
N GLY A 278 10.70 -16.07 5.85
CA GLY A 278 9.45 -16.80 5.72
C GLY A 278 8.48 -16.18 4.71
N THR A 279 8.30 -14.85 4.74
CA THR A 279 7.49 -14.13 3.75
C THR A 279 8.01 -14.35 2.33
N ASP A 280 9.33 -14.36 2.14
CA ASP A 280 9.96 -14.66 0.86
C ASP A 280 9.65 -16.09 0.37
N ILE A 281 9.68 -17.10 1.25
CA ILE A 281 9.21 -18.47 0.94
C ILE A 281 7.73 -18.47 0.52
N ALA A 282 6.88 -17.78 1.28
CA ALA A 282 5.46 -17.66 0.96
C ALA A 282 5.23 -17.01 -0.41
N TYR A 283 6.05 -16.04 -0.82
CA TYR A 283 5.96 -15.38 -2.11
C TYR A 283 6.39 -16.30 -3.28
N VAL A 284 7.38 -17.17 -3.08
CA VAL A 284 7.71 -18.23 -4.05
C VAL A 284 6.50 -19.16 -4.27
N ILE A 285 5.87 -19.62 -3.17
CA ILE A 285 4.68 -20.49 -3.23
C ILE A 285 3.53 -19.78 -3.95
N THR A 286 3.18 -18.58 -3.51
CA THR A 286 2.05 -17.80 -4.07
C THR A 286 2.22 -17.52 -5.56
N THR A 287 3.45 -17.15 -5.98
CA THR A 287 3.76 -16.91 -7.40
C THR A 287 3.59 -18.18 -8.21
N SER A 288 4.11 -19.32 -7.74
CA SER A 288 3.97 -20.60 -8.45
C SER A 288 2.51 -21.03 -8.60
N THR A 289 1.70 -20.86 -7.55
CA THR A 289 0.25 -21.12 -7.58
C THR A 289 -0.48 -20.22 -8.58
N SER A 290 -0.08 -18.94 -8.68
CA SER A 290 -0.70 -17.98 -9.61
C SER A 290 -0.30 -18.27 -11.07
N MET A 291 0.96 -18.61 -11.34
CA MET A 291 1.40 -19.06 -12.67
C MET A 291 0.70 -20.36 -13.11
N ARG A 292 0.52 -21.31 -12.18
CA ARG A 292 -0.27 -22.52 -12.40
C ARG A 292 -1.74 -22.21 -12.68
N ALA A 293 -2.34 -21.24 -11.99
CA ALA A 293 -3.72 -20.81 -12.24
C ALA A 293 -3.91 -20.29 -13.66
N ILE A 294 -2.97 -19.46 -14.17
CA ILE A 294 -2.98 -18.95 -15.54
C ILE A 294 -3.00 -20.10 -16.55
N GLN A 295 -2.07 -21.06 -16.41
CA GLN A 295 -1.97 -22.21 -17.31
C GLN A 295 -3.22 -23.10 -17.25
N LYS A 296 -3.78 -23.28 -16.06
CA LYS A 296 -5.02 -24.05 -15.86
C LYS A 296 -6.23 -23.38 -16.51
N SER A 297 -6.35 -22.06 -16.40
CA SER A 297 -7.46 -21.30 -17.02
C SER A 297 -7.38 -21.31 -18.55
N ASN A 298 -6.20 -21.06 -19.13
CA ASN A 298 -5.96 -21.18 -20.57
C ASN A 298 -6.24 -22.59 -21.10
N CYS A 299 -5.85 -23.63 -20.35
CA CYS A 299 -6.14 -25.02 -20.70
C CYS A 299 -7.66 -25.30 -20.73
N TYR A 300 -8.41 -24.86 -19.72
CA TYR A 300 -9.87 -25.04 -19.71
C TYR A 300 -10.61 -24.23 -20.78
N HIS A 301 -10.11 -23.04 -21.14
CA HIS A 301 -10.66 -22.27 -22.24
C HIS A 301 -10.45 -22.97 -23.59
N ARG A 302 -9.24 -23.52 -23.82
CA ARG A 302 -8.86 -24.15 -25.10
C ARG A 302 -9.42 -25.56 -25.27
N GLU A 303 -9.29 -26.41 -24.25
CA GLU A 303 -9.61 -27.85 -24.31
C GLU A 303 -10.97 -28.17 -23.64
N GLY A 304 -11.64 -27.15 -23.08
CA GLY A 304 -12.94 -27.25 -22.42
C GLY A 304 -12.85 -27.61 -20.93
N HIS A 305 -13.87 -27.21 -20.15
CA HIS A 305 -13.90 -27.35 -18.69
C HIS A 305 -13.81 -28.79 -18.14
N LYS A 306 -13.94 -29.82 -19.00
CA LYS A 306 -13.80 -31.24 -18.64
C LYS A 306 -12.40 -31.83 -18.89
N ALA A 307 -11.46 -31.04 -19.43
CA ALA A 307 -10.11 -31.49 -19.74
C ALA A 307 -9.28 -31.79 -18.48
N ALA A 308 -8.34 -32.73 -18.59
CA ALA A 308 -7.42 -33.11 -17.50
C ALA A 308 -6.24 -32.12 -17.36
N CYS A 309 -6.54 -30.85 -17.08
CA CYS A 309 -5.55 -29.78 -16.95
C CYS A 309 -4.77 -29.88 -15.61
N SER A 310 -3.63 -30.56 -15.64
CA SER A 310 -2.71 -30.69 -14.49
C SER A 310 -1.32 -30.12 -14.80
N TYR A 311 -0.82 -29.29 -13.90
CA TYR A 311 0.48 -28.63 -13.95
C TYR A 311 1.12 -28.69 -12.56
N GLY A 312 2.44 -28.90 -12.50
CA GLY A 312 3.20 -28.88 -11.25
C GLY A 312 3.75 -27.50 -10.90
N ASP A 313 3.90 -27.20 -9.61
CA ASP A 313 4.33 -25.87 -9.14
C ASP A 313 5.85 -25.65 -9.21
N THR A 314 6.65 -26.72 -9.15
CA THR A 314 8.12 -26.69 -9.04
C THR A 314 8.83 -25.88 -10.14
N SER A 315 8.38 -25.98 -11.39
CA SER A 315 8.98 -25.24 -12.51
C SER A 315 8.74 -23.73 -12.38
N TYR A 316 7.58 -23.31 -11.87
CA TYR A 316 7.27 -21.91 -11.61
C TYR A 316 8.01 -21.36 -10.39
N MET A 317 8.23 -22.18 -9.35
CA MET A 317 9.09 -21.82 -8.23
C MET A 317 10.52 -21.55 -8.68
N LEU A 318 11.10 -22.43 -9.50
CA LEU A 318 12.44 -22.26 -10.07
C LEU A 318 12.53 -21.04 -11.00
N LEU A 319 11.50 -20.79 -11.82
CA LEU A 319 11.42 -19.60 -12.68
C LEU A 319 11.42 -18.31 -11.85
N PHE A 320 10.58 -18.23 -10.81
CA PHE A 320 10.53 -17.07 -9.93
C PHE A 320 11.84 -16.90 -9.15
N GLY A 321 12.43 -17.99 -8.64
CA GLY A 321 13.77 -17.97 -8.03
C GLY A 321 14.84 -17.41 -8.98
N GLY A 322 14.82 -17.82 -10.25
CA GLY A 322 15.71 -17.27 -11.29
C GLY A 322 15.53 -15.75 -11.51
N VAL A 323 14.28 -15.28 -11.55
CA VAL A 323 13.98 -13.83 -11.60
C VAL A 323 14.49 -13.11 -10.35
N GLN A 324 14.29 -13.69 -9.16
CA GLN A 324 14.73 -13.09 -7.90
C GLN A 324 16.26 -13.07 -7.75
N VAL A 325 17.00 -14.04 -8.29
CA VAL A 325 18.48 -13.96 -8.32
C VAL A 325 18.96 -12.70 -9.05
N VAL A 326 18.27 -12.31 -10.14
CA VAL A 326 18.58 -11.07 -10.88
C VAL A 326 18.11 -9.84 -10.12
N MET A 327 16.84 -9.81 -9.68
CA MET A 327 16.25 -8.65 -9.00
C MET A 327 16.92 -8.34 -7.66
N SER A 328 17.35 -9.36 -6.91
CA SER A 328 18.07 -9.16 -5.65
C SER A 328 19.46 -8.56 -5.82
N GLN A 329 19.99 -8.37 -7.04
CA GLN A 329 21.22 -7.59 -7.22
C GLN A 329 21.00 -6.07 -7.17
N ILE A 330 19.74 -5.60 -7.09
CA ILE A 330 19.43 -4.17 -6.95
C ILE A 330 19.97 -3.64 -5.59
N PRO A 331 20.67 -2.48 -5.54
CA PRO A 331 21.50 -2.16 -4.37
C PRO A 331 20.75 -1.71 -3.11
N ASP A 332 19.64 -0.97 -3.27
CA ASP A 332 19.01 -0.22 -2.17
C ASP A 332 17.50 0.01 -2.42
N PHE A 333 16.72 0.08 -1.33
CA PHE A 333 15.28 0.39 -1.28
C PHE A 333 14.92 1.72 -1.98
N HIS A 334 15.78 2.73 -1.91
CA HIS A 334 15.52 4.03 -2.55
C HIS A 334 15.42 3.94 -4.09
N ASN A 335 16.05 2.93 -4.70
CA ASN A 335 15.95 2.66 -6.14
C ASN A 335 14.68 1.87 -6.53
N MET A 336 13.83 1.53 -5.55
CA MET A 336 12.63 0.69 -5.69
C MET A 336 11.32 1.40 -5.26
N GLU A 337 11.33 2.72 -5.12
CA GLU A 337 10.10 3.50 -4.87
C GLU A 337 9.06 3.28 -5.99
N TRP A 338 9.48 3.37 -7.25
CA TRP A 338 8.62 3.09 -8.42
C TRP A 338 8.06 1.65 -8.40
N LEU A 339 8.88 0.69 -7.97
CA LEU A 339 8.50 -0.72 -7.86
C LEU A 339 7.44 -0.93 -6.76
N SER A 340 7.53 -0.16 -5.67
CA SER A 340 6.53 -0.14 -4.59
C SER A 340 5.19 0.46 -5.05
N VAL A 341 5.21 1.49 -5.90
CA VAL A 341 3.99 2.08 -6.48
C VAL A 341 3.32 1.11 -7.47
N VAL A 342 4.10 0.47 -8.36
CA VAL A 342 3.57 -0.58 -9.25
C VAL A 342 2.99 -1.73 -8.45
N ALA A 343 3.68 -2.18 -7.40
CA ALA A 343 3.21 -3.21 -6.48
C ALA A 343 1.85 -2.86 -5.84
N ALA A 344 1.67 -1.63 -5.33
CA ALA A 344 0.40 -1.16 -4.76
C ALA A 344 -0.75 -1.16 -5.79
N ILE A 345 -0.48 -0.73 -7.03
CA ILE A 345 -1.49 -0.74 -8.10
C ILE A 345 -1.87 -2.18 -8.46
N MET A 346 -0.90 -3.09 -8.55
CA MET A 346 -1.15 -4.50 -8.81
C MET A 346 -1.95 -5.16 -7.67
N SER A 347 -1.64 -4.84 -6.40
CA SER A 347 -2.32 -5.44 -5.25
C SER A 347 -3.78 -5.03 -5.12
N PHE A 348 -4.09 -3.76 -5.37
CA PHE A 348 -5.48 -3.33 -5.55
C PHE A 348 -6.14 -4.03 -6.74
N THR A 349 -5.47 -4.10 -7.89
CA THR A 349 -6.04 -4.65 -9.13
C THR A 349 -6.52 -6.09 -8.94
N TYR A 350 -5.67 -7.00 -8.43
CA TYR A 350 -6.09 -8.38 -8.22
C TYR A 350 -7.10 -8.53 -7.06
N SER A 351 -7.06 -7.66 -6.05
CA SER A 351 -8.03 -7.69 -4.94
C SER A 351 -9.42 -7.26 -5.39
N PHE A 352 -9.52 -6.20 -6.21
CA PHE A 352 -10.77 -5.78 -6.85
C PHE A 352 -11.34 -6.88 -7.74
N ILE A 353 -10.50 -7.51 -8.56
CA ILE A 353 -10.94 -8.62 -9.42
C ILE A 353 -11.37 -9.83 -8.58
N GLY A 354 -10.61 -10.19 -7.55
CA GLY A 354 -10.90 -11.34 -6.69
C GLY A 354 -12.23 -11.23 -5.95
N PHE A 355 -12.51 -10.09 -5.31
CA PHE A 355 -13.83 -9.90 -4.69
C PHE A 355 -14.93 -9.71 -5.74
N GLY A 356 -14.64 -9.07 -6.87
CA GLY A 356 -15.60 -8.85 -7.95
C GLY A 356 -16.11 -10.15 -8.57
N LEU A 357 -15.18 -11.08 -8.86
CA LEU A 357 -15.49 -12.45 -9.27
C LEU A 357 -16.25 -13.21 -8.18
N GLY A 358 -15.86 -13.07 -6.91
CA GLY A 358 -16.59 -13.68 -5.79
C GLY A 358 -18.03 -13.17 -5.69
N PHE A 359 -18.24 -11.86 -5.80
CA PHE A 359 -19.57 -11.25 -5.80
C PHE A 359 -20.42 -11.70 -7.00
N ALA A 360 -19.82 -11.78 -8.19
CA ALA A 360 -20.50 -12.28 -9.39
C ALA A 360 -20.90 -13.76 -9.25
N GLN A 361 -20.03 -14.59 -8.67
CA GLN A 361 -20.32 -16.00 -8.38
C GLN A 361 -21.45 -16.17 -7.35
N VAL A 362 -21.56 -15.26 -6.36
CA VAL A 362 -22.69 -15.24 -5.41
C VAL A 362 -24.02 -14.94 -6.12
N ILE A 363 -24.02 -14.03 -7.09
CA ILE A 363 -25.20 -13.74 -7.92
C ILE A 363 -25.56 -14.96 -8.78
N GLU A 364 -24.58 -15.56 -9.46
CA GLU A 364 -24.79 -16.75 -10.30
C GLU A 364 -25.33 -17.95 -9.50
N ASN A 365 -24.79 -18.18 -8.30
CA ASN A 365 -25.27 -19.22 -7.38
C ASN A 365 -26.73 -19.00 -6.92
N GLY A 366 -27.27 -17.79 -7.03
CA GLY A 366 -28.57 -17.39 -6.49
C GLY A 366 -28.70 -17.48 -4.96
N ARG A 367 -27.59 -17.75 -4.25
CA ARG A 367 -27.56 -17.95 -2.79
C ARG A 367 -26.17 -17.70 -2.21
N ILE A 368 -26.14 -17.28 -0.95
CA ILE A 368 -24.93 -17.21 -0.13
C ILE A 368 -24.59 -18.63 0.34
N GLN A 369 -23.41 -19.13 -0.05
CA GLN A 369 -22.93 -20.45 0.38
C GLN A 369 -22.31 -20.40 1.79
N GLY A 370 -21.99 -21.57 2.33
CA GLY A 370 -21.33 -21.72 3.63
C GLY A 370 -22.28 -21.78 4.83
N SER A 371 -21.74 -22.18 5.98
CA SER A 371 -22.44 -22.29 7.26
C SER A 371 -21.97 -21.24 8.28
N ILE A 372 -22.73 -21.09 9.38
CA ILE A 372 -22.39 -20.22 10.52
C ILE A 372 -21.07 -20.64 11.19
N THR A 373 -20.81 -21.95 11.26
CA THR A 373 -19.67 -22.57 11.96
C THR A 373 -18.52 -22.95 11.02
N GLY A 374 -18.65 -22.74 9.71
CA GLY A 374 -17.62 -23.04 8.72
C GLY A 374 -17.72 -24.44 8.12
N VAL A 375 -16.63 -24.85 7.48
CA VAL A 375 -16.41 -26.20 6.94
C VAL A 375 -16.64 -27.26 8.03
N PRO A 376 -17.45 -28.32 7.78
CA PRO A 376 -17.57 -29.45 8.70
C PRO A 376 -16.27 -30.25 8.75
N ALA A 377 -15.99 -30.89 9.90
CA ALA A 377 -14.85 -31.78 10.06
C ALA A 377 -15.29 -33.06 10.80
N ASP A 378 -14.57 -34.15 10.59
CA ASP A 378 -14.93 -35.48 11.09
C ASP A 378 -14.88 -35.57 12.62
N SER A 379 -14.05 -34.75 13.27
CA SER A 379 -13.98 -34.63 14.72
C SER A 379 -13.89 -33.18 15.20
N VAL A 380 -14.19 -32.97 16.49
CA VAL A 380 -14.00 -31.68 17.18
C VAL A 380 -12.52 -31.26 17.16
N ALA A 381 -11.58 -32.20 17.24
CA ALA A 381 -10.15 -31.90 17.20
C ALA A 381 -9.76 -31.34 15.83
N ASP A 382 -10.18 -31.99 14.74
CA ASP A 382 -9.90 -31.53 13.37
C ASP A 382 -10.53 -30.16 13.09
N LYS A 383 -11.74 -29.92 13.61
CA LYS A 383 -12.37 -28.61 13.54
C LYS A 383 -11.57 -27.53 14.26
N LEU A 384 -10.99 -27.85 15.43
CA LEU A 384 -10.11 -26.92 16.16
C LEU A 384 -8.79 -26.68 15.42
N TRP A 385 -8.17 -27.70 14.82
CA TRP A 385 -6.94 -27.53 14.04
C TRP A 385 -7.14 -26.60 12.84
N LEU A 386 -8.24 -26.77 12.10
CA LEU A 386 -8.61 -25.89 10.98
C LEU A 386 -8.89 -24.45 11.44
N ALA A 387 -9.66 -24.27 12.52
CA ALA A 387 -9.95 -22.96 13.08
C ALA A 387 -8.69 -22.25 13.58
N PHE A 388 -7.79 -22.97 14.24
CA PHE A 388 -6.51 -22.45 14.71
C PHE A 388 -5.58 -22.09 13.55
N GLN A 389 -5.45 -22.94 12.53
CA GLN A 389 -4.67 -22.62 11.34
C GLN A 389 -5.21 -21.33 10.66
N ALA A 390 -6.53 -21.18 10.57
CA ALA A 390 -7.15 -19.98 10.02
C ALA A 390 -6.87 -18.70 10.84
N LEU A 391 -6.78 -18.79 12.18
CA LEU A 391 -6.33 -17.67 13.00
C LEU A 391 -4.86 -17.29 12.73
N GLY A 392 -3.99 -18.28 12.51
CA GLY A 392 -2.60 -18.04 12.10
C GLY A 392 -2.50 -17.38 10.72
N ASP A 393 -3.31 -17.83 9.76
CA ASP A 393 -3.34 -17.34 8.39
C ASP A 393 -3.90 -15.90 8.31
N ILE A 394 -4.98 -15.60 9.03
CA ILE A 394 -5.44 -14.20 9.22
C ILE A 394 -4.34 -13.36 9.91
N ALA A 395 -3.61 -13.93 10.88
CA ALA A 395 -2.50 -13.24 11.54
C ALA A 395 -1.33 -12.92 10.62
N PHE A 396 -1.18 -13.61 9.48
CA PHE A 396 -0.20 -13.29 8.45
C PHE A 396 -0.61 -12.09 7.60
N ALA A 397 -1.90 -11.91 7.31
CA ALA A 397 -2.38 -10.94 6.34
C ALA A 397 -2.26 -9.46 6.79
N TYR A 398 -2.10 -9.18 8.08
CA TYR A 398 -2.12 -7.82 8.64
C TYR A 398 -0.76 -7.17 9.03
N PRO A 399 0.28 -7.89 9.53
CA PRO A 399 1.44 -7.24 10.16
C PRO A 399 2.47 -6.60 9.21
N TYR A 400 2.33 -5.30 8.93
CA TYR A 400 3.43 -4.45 8.45
C TYR A 400 4.27 -3.82 9.58
N SER A 401 3.92 -4.10 10.84
CA SER A 401 4.59 -3.56 12.04
C SER A 401 6.10 -3.81 12.06
N ILE A 402 6.56 -4.90 11.42
CA ILE A 402 7.97 -5.29 11.31
C ILE A 402 8.82 -4.41 10.38
N ILE A 403 8.19 -3.54 9.58
CA ILE A 403 8.86 -2.55 8.72
C ILE A 403 8.30 -1.14 8.92
N LEU A 404 7.52 -0.93 9.99
CA LEU A 404 6.80 0.31 10.24
C LEU A 404 7.75 1.47 10.51
N LEU A 405 8.83 1.25 11.28
CA LEU A 405 9.79 2.31 11.58
C LEU A 405 10.66 2.64 10.37
N GLU A 406 10.97 1.65 9.55
CA GLU A 406 11.69 1.78 8.29
C GLU A 406 10.87 2.62 7.28
N ILE A 407 9.55 2.37 7.16
CA ILE A 407 8.64 3.22 6.37
C ILE A 407 8.57 4.63 6.99
N GLN A 408 8.46 4.75 8.31
CA GLN A 408 8.39 6.04 9.00
C GLN A 408 9.69 6.86 8.90
N ASP A 409 10.85 6.21 8.75
CA ASP A 409 12.14 6.86 8.50
C ASP A 409 12.26 7.44 7.08
N THR A 410 11.31 7.16 6.17
CA THR A 410 11.22 7.84 4.86
C THR A 410 10.46 9.15 4.90
N LEU A 411 9.67 9.42 5.95
CA LEU A 411 8.72 10.53 6.00
C LEU A 411 9.38 11.89 6.23
N LYS A 412 9.04 12.86 5.39
CA LYS A 412 9.43 14.27 5.58
C LYS A 412 8.76 14.86 6.82
N SER A 413 9.44 15.84 7.44
CA SER A 413 8.93 16.58 8.59
C SER A 413 9.33 18.06 8.45
N PRO A 414 8.44 19.04 8.73
CA PRO A 414 7.10 18.91 9.30
C PRO A 414 6.02 18.41 8.30
N PRO A 415 4.88 17.88 8.79
CA PRO A 415 4.52 17.68 10.21
C PRO A 415 5.29 16.50 10.85
N PRO A 416 5.25 16.33 12.19
CA PRO A 416 5.91 15.23 12.88
C PRO A 416 5.57 13.86 12.29
N GLU A 417 6.57 13.00 12.15
CA GLU A 417 6.51 11.77 11.37
C GLU A 417 5.47 10.80 11.93
N ASN A 418 5.35 10.75 13.27
CA ASN A 418 4.36 9.92 13.95
C ASN A 418 2.92 10.37 13.65
N LYS A 419 2.65 11.65 13.37
CA LYS A 419 1.31 12.12 12.97
C LYS A 419 0.98 11.65 11.56
N THR A 420 1.90 11.87 10.61
CA THR A 420 1.73 11.39 9.23
C THR A 420 1.59 9.88 9.20
N MET A 421 2.42 9.15 9.95
CA MET A 421 2.37 7.69 10.05
C MET A 421 1.02 7.22 10.62
N LYS A 422 0.53 7.81 11.72
CA LYS A 422 -0.78 7.44 12.30
C LYS A 422 -1.95 7.68 11.35
N THR A 423 -1.94 8.78 10.59
CA THR A 423 -2.95 9.03 9.55
C THR A 423 -2.82 8.03 8.41
N ALA A 424 -1.61 7.74 7.93
CA ALA A 424 -1.36 6.73 6.90
C ALA A 424 -1.83 5.34 7.33
N SER A 425 -1.45 4.91 8.55
CA SER A 425 -1.89 3.67 9.19
C SER A 425 -3.41 3.56 9.29
N MET A 426 -4.10 4.65 9.65
CA MET A 426 -5.57 4.66 9.71
C MET A 426 -6.19 4.42 8.33
N ILE A 427 -5.76 5.19 7.31
CA ILE A 427 -6.27 5.08 5.94
C ILE A 427 -5.98 3.69 5.39
N ALA A 428 -4.73 3.23 5.49
CA ALA A 428 -4.31 1.94 4.97
C ALA A 428 -5.04 0.77 5.65
N ILE A 429 -5.18 0.77 6.99
CA ILE A 429 -5.89 -0.31 7.70
C ILE A 429 -7.39 -0.30 7.40
N PHE A 430 -8.02 0.87 7.25
CA PHE A 430 -9.41 0.94 6.81
C PHE A 430 -9.59 0.34 5.41
N VAL A 431 -8.75 0.76 4.46
CA VAL A 431 -8.78 0.28 3.08
C VAL A 431 -8.47 -1.22 2.99
N THR A 432 -7.42 -1.71 3.65
CA THR A 432 -7.07 -3.15 3.63
C THR A 432 -8.18 -3.99 4.26
N THR A 433 -8.69 -3.60 5.43
CA THR A 433 -9.78 -4.31 6.11
C THR A 433 -11.03 -4.40 5.24
N PHE A 434 -11.34 -3.33 4.50
CA PHE A 434 -12.41 -3.33 3.53
C PHE A 434 -12.20 -4.39 2.42
N PHE A 435 -11.03 -4.44 1.78
CA PHE A 435 -10.71 -5.48 0.78
C PHE A 435 -10.69 -6.89 1.39
N TYR A 436 -10.27 -7.01 2.64
CA TYR A 436 -10.09 -8.28 3.34
C TYR A 436 -11.44 -8.91 3.70
N LEU A 437 -12.38 -8.09 4.19
CA LEU A 437 -13.77 -8.48 4.36
C LEU A 437 -14.40 -8.83 3.01
N CYS A 438 -14.16 -8.06 1.95
CA CYS A 438 -14.73 -8.34 0.63
C CYS A 438 -14.20 -9.67 0.04
N CYS A 439 -12.88 -9.87 -0.01
CA CYS A 439 -12.28 -11.10 -0.52
C CYS A 439 -12.64 -12.31 0.35
N GLY A 440 -12.59 -12.17 1.68
CA GLY A 440 -12.93 -13.20 2.63
C GLY A 440 -14.40 -13.62 2.56
N CYS A 441 -15.30 -12.66 2.73
CA CYS A 441 -16.74 -12.92 2.75
C CYS A 441 -17.29 -13.30 1.38
N PHE A 442 -16.99 -12.58 0.29
CA PHE A 442 -17.52 -12.94 -1.03
C PHE A 442 -16.89 -14.23 -1.56
N GLY A 443 -15.62 -14.52 -1.24
CA GLY A 443 -15.01 -15.81 -1.53
C GLY A 443 -15.73 -16.97 -0.81
N TYR A 444 -16.03 -16.82 0.47
CA TYR A 444 -16.77 -17.84 1.22
C TYR A 444 -18.24 -17.96 0.76
N ALA A 445 -18.90 -16.84 0.45
CA ALA A 445 -20.25 -16.84 -0.12
C ALA A 445 -20.33 -17.48 -1.51
N ALA A 446 -19.25 -17.39 -2.31
CA ALA A 446 -19.14 -18.00 -3.63
C ALA A 446 -18.94 -19.51 -3.57
N PHE A 447 -18.07 -20.00 -2.67
CA PHE A 447 -17.59 -21.39 -2.71
C PHE A 447 -17.98 -22.25 -1.50
N GLY A 448 -18.42 -21.65 -0.38
CA GLY A 448 -18.84 -22.35 0.82
C GLY A 448 -17.76 -23.29 1.36
N ASN A 449 -18.11 -24.57 1.52
CA ASN A 449 -17.18 -25.58 2.03
C ASN A 449 -16.01 -25.87 1.05
N ASN A 450 -16.17 -25.55 -0.23
CA ASN A 450 -15.18 -25.79 -1.28
C ASN A 450 -14.28 -24.56 -1.52
N THR A 451 -14.22 -23.62 -0.57
CA THR A 451 -13.45 -22.38 -0.74
C THR A 451 -11.96 -22.68 -0.91
N PRO A 452 -11.33 -22.26 -2.01
CA PRO A 452 -9.95 -22.59 -2.32
C PRO A 452 -8.96 -21.87 -1.39
N GLY A 453 -7.79 -22.45 -1.19
CA GLY A 453 -6.72 -21.84 -0.39
C GLY A 453 -6.24 -20.49 -0.93
N ASN A 454 -6.17 -20.32 -2.26
CA ASN A 454 -6.01 -19.03 -2.92
C ASN A 454 -7.32 -18.72 -3.66
N LEU A 455 -8.00 -17.64 -3.27
CA LEU A 455 -9.28 -17.17 -3.83
C LEU A 455 -9.33 -17.24 -5.36
N LEU A 456 -8.30 -16.76 -6.06
CA LEU A 456 -8.30 -16.73 -7.52
C LEU A 456 -8.21 -18.11 -8.19
N THR A 457 -7.77 -19.15 -7.47
CA THR A 457 -7.71 -20.51 -8.03
C THR A 457 -9.08 -21.19 -8.12
N GLY A 458 -10.09 -20.70 -7.37
CA GLY A 458 -11.46 -21.21 -7.45
C GLY A 458 -12.19 -20.78 -8.73
N PHE A 459 -11.82 -19.63 -9.29
CA PHE A 459 -12.43 -19.10 -10.50
C PHE A 459 -11.88 -19.69 -11.79
N GLY A 460 -10.98 -20.68 -11.79
CA GLY A 460 -10.27 -21.14 -13.00
C GLY A 460 -11.12 -21.60 -14.20
N PHE A 461 -12.43 -21.72 -14.03
CA PHE A 461 -13.44 -22.06 -15.04
C PHE A 461 -14.34 -20.88 -15.46
N TYR A 462 -14.17 -19.71 -14.85
CA TYR A 462 -15.04 -18.54 -15.00
C TYR A 462 -14.71 -17.76 -16.27
N GLU A 463 -15.74 -17.38 -17.03
CA GLU A 463 -15.58 -16.52 -18.21
C GLU A 463 -15.95 -15.07 -17.83
N PRO A 464 -15.12 -14.05 -18.15
CA PRO A 464 -13.96 -14.11 -19.04
C PRO A 464 -12.68 -14.68 -18.40
N TYR A 465 -12.10 -15.73 -18.98
CA TYR A 465 -10.89 -16.37 -18.46
C TYR A 465 -9.69 -15.40 -18.37
N TRP A 466 -9.57 -14.49 -19.33
CA TRP A 466 -8.50 -13.49 -19.38
C TRP A 466 -8.44 -12.60 -18.13
N LEU A 467 -9.57 -12.43 -17.42
CA LEU A 467 -9.64 -11.60 -16.21
C LEU A 467 -8.98 -12.30 -15.01
N ILE A 468 -9.11 -13.63 -14.93
CA ILE A 468 -8.40 -14.48 -13.95
C ILE A 468 -6.91 -14.46 -14.26
N ASP A 469 -6.54 -14.61 -15.53
CA ASP A 469 -5.15 -14.57 -15.96
C ASP A 469 -4.49 -13.23 -15.63
N PHE A 470 -5.18 -12.13 -15.94
CA PHE A 470 -4.72 -10.78 -15.64
C PHE A 470 -4.55 -10.57 -14.13
N ALA A 471 -5.50 -11.02 -13.29
CA ALA A 471 -5.38 -10.92 -11.84
C ALA A 471 -4.21 -11.76 -11.28
N ASN A 472 -4.00 -12.97 -11.78
CA ASN A 472 -2.86 -13.80 -11.38
C ASN A 472 -1.52 -13.22 -11.88
N ALA A 473 -1.49 -12.61 -13.08
CA ALA A 473 -0.32 -11.89 -13.57
C ALA A 473 0.00 -10.64 -12.71
N CYS A 474 -1.03 -9.92 -12.23
CA CYS A 474 -0.86 -8.85 -11.25
C CYS A 474 -0.27 -9.36 -9.92
N ILE A 475 -0.69 -10.54 -9.44
CA ILE A 475 -0.04 -11.16 -8.26
C ILE A 475 1.43 -11.46 -8.54
N VAL A 476 1.75 -12.13 -9.65
CA VAL A 476 3.15 -12.44 -10.01
C VAL A 476 4.02 -11.18 -10.04
N LEU A 477 3.54 -10.11 -10.69
CA LEU A 477 4.27 -8.84 -10.77
C LEU A 477 4.37 -8.13 -9.40
N HIS A 478 3.31 -8.17 -8.59
CA HIS A 478 3.35 -7.66 -7.22
C HIS A 478 4.45 -8.36 -6.41
N LEU A 479 4.46 -9.69 -6.41
CA LEU A 479 5.37 -10.47 -5.58
C LEU A 479 6.83 -10.38 -6.04
N VAL A 480 7.10 -10.01 -7.29
CA VAL A 480 8.46 -9.63 -7.72
C VAL A 480 8.98 -8.45 -6.88
N GLY A 481 8.19 -7.38 -6.76
CA GLY A 481 8.53 -6.22 -5.93
C GLY A 481 8.45 -6.49 -4.43
N GLY A 482 7.42 -7.21 -3.99
CA GLY A 482 7.23 -7.58 -2.59
C GLY A 482 8.45 -8.34 -2.03
N TYR A 483 8.96 -9.34 -2.75
CA TYR A 483 10.14 -10.10 -2.31
C TYR A 483 11.34 -9.19 -2.01
N GLN A 484 11.56 -8.14 -2.81
CA GLN A 484 12.65 -7.19 -2.56
C GLN A 484 12.41 -6.32 -1.33
N ILE A 485 11.15 -5.96 -1.01
CA ILE A 485 10.80 -5.22 0.20
C ILE A 485 11.17 -6.01 1.47
N PHE A 486 10.96 -7.33 1.48
CA PHE A 486 11.26 -8.18 2.64
C PHE A 486 12.72 -8.70 2.67
N SER A 487 13.34 -8.97 1.52
CA SER A 487 14.71 -9.51 1.48
C SER A 487 15.80 -8.46 1.76
N GLN A 488 15.60 -7.20 1.36
CA GLN A 488 16.63 -6.15 1.45
C GLN A 488 17.04 -5.79 2.91
N PRO A 489 16.13 -5.73 3.91
CA PRO A 489 16.55 -5.60 5.30
C PRO A 489 17.44 -6.75 5.79
N VAL A 490 17.19 -7.99 5.33
CA VAL A 490 18.04 -9.16 5.64
C VAL A 490 19.41 -9.03 4.98
N PHE A 491 19.45 -8.59 3.72
CA PHE A 491 20.70 -8.31 3.00
C PHE A 491 21.54 -7.25 3.72
N ALA A 492 20.93 -6.11 4.06
CA ALA A 492 21.58 -5.03 4.78
C ALA A 492 22.11 -5.48 6.16
N PHE A 493 21.36 -6.30 6.89
CA PHE A 493 21.79 -6.87 8.18
C PHE A 493 23.04 -7.75 8.02
N VAL A 494 23.02 -8.72 7.10
CA VAL A 494 24.10 -9.69 6.91
C VAL A 494 25.34 -9.03 6.31
N GLU A 495 25.18 -8.22 5.26
CA GLU A 495 26.30 -7.49 4.62
C GLU A 495 27.03 -6.61 5.64
N ARG A 496 26.29 -5.81 6.43
CA ARG A 496 26.86 -4.96 7.47
C ARG A 496 27.56 -5.77 8.57
N TRP A 497 27.08 -6.96 8.90
CA TRP A 497 27.75 -7.83 9.87
C TRP A 497 29.11 -8.34 9.34
N PHE A 498 29.16 -8.80 8.08
CA PHE A 498 30.41 -9.25 7.47
C PHE A 498 31.41 -8.11 7.27
N THR A 499 30.99 -6.93 6.78
CA THR A 499 31.86 -5.75 6.63
C THR A 499 32.50 -5.34 7.97
N ASN A 500 31.71 -5.29 9.06
CA ASN A 500 32.24 -4.96 10.38
C ASN A 500 33.18 -6.03 10.94
N LYS A 501 32.94 -7.32 10.63
CA LYS A 501 33.73 -8.43 11.16
C LYS A 501 35.04 -8.68 10.38
N PHE A 502 35.05 -8.36 9.08
CA PHE A 502 36.17 -8.63 8.18
C PHE A 502 36.56 -7.38 7.36
N PRO A 503 36.97 -6.27 8.00
CA PRO A 503 37.25 -5.00 7.31
C PRO A 503 38.38 -5.10 6.28
N GLY A 504 39.36 -5.99 6.49
CA GLY A 504 40.48 -6.22 5.55
C GLY A 504 40.18 -7.18 4.40
N SER A 505 38.97 -7.74 4.28
CA SER A 505 38.67 -8.75 3.25
C SER A 505 38.23 -8.12 1.93
N GLY A 506 39.02 -8.32 0.88
CA GLY A 506 38.67 -7.89 -0.48
C GLY A 506 37.39 -8.54 -1.03
N PHE A 507 37.07 -9.77 -0.61
CA PHE A 507 35.80 -10.43 -0.97
C PHE A 507 34.57 -9.70 -0.38
N VAL A 508 34.73 -9.09 0.80
CA VAL A 508 33.66 -8.41 1.54
C VAL A 508 33.55 -6.94 1.16
N ASN A 509 34.66 -6.25 0.93
CA ASN A 509 34.66 -4.78 0.81
C ASN A 509 35.08 -4.23 -0.57
N ASN A 510 35.61 -5.04 -1.49
CA ASN A 510 35.90 -4.55 -2.85
C ASN A 510 34.62 -4.47 -3.69
N PHE A 511 34.52 -3.42 -4.50
CA PHE A 511 33.48 -3.25 -5.51
C PHE A 511 34.13 -3.27 -6.90
N TYR A 512 33.55 -4.07 -7.80
CA TYR A 512 33.99 -4.27 -9.17
C TYR A 512 32.93 -3.70 -10.11
N THR A 513 33.29 -2.69 -10.90
CA THR A 513 32.35 -2.06 -11.83
C THR A 513 32.28 -2.86 -13.13
N ILE A 514 31.12 -3.43 -13.43
CA ILE A 514 30.83 -4.13 -14.69
C ILE A 514 30.01 -3.20 -15.59
N LYS A 515 30.47 -3.05 -16.83
CA LYS A 515 29.75 -2.34 -17.91
C LYS A 515 29.21 -3.38 -18.89
N LEU A 516 27.89 -3.55 -18.93
CA LEU A 516 27.20 -4.32 -19.95
C LEU A 516 26.78 -3.40 -21.10
N PRO A 517 26.73 -3.87 -22.36
CA PRO A 517 26.15 -3.11 -23.45
C PRO A 517 24.69 -2.72 -23.12
N LEU A 518 24.30 -1.49 -23.45
CA LEU A 518 22.94 -0.95 -23.30
C LEU A 518 22.39 -0.83 -21.86
N LEU A 519 23.20 -1.08 -20.82
CA LEU A 519 22.80 -0.92 -19.42
C LEU A 519 23.73 0.03 -18.65
N PRO A 520 23.26 0.66 -17.56
CA PRO A 520 24.11 1.42 -16.64
C PRO A 520 25.27 0.56 -16.11
N SER A 521 26.37 1.21 -15.71
CA SER A 521 27.47 0.52 -15.03
C SER A 521 27.05 0.08 -13.63
N PHE A 522 27.10 -1.22 -13.36
CA PHE A 522 26.73 -1.78 -12.05
C PHE A 522 27.97 -2.06 -11.21
N GLN A 523 27.94 -1.66 -9.94
CA GLN A 523 28.96 -2.04 -8.96
C GLN A 523 28.59 -3.39 -8.34
N MET A 524 29.46 -4.37 -8.49
CA MET A 524 29.29 -5.72 -7.98
C MET A 524 30.27 -6.02 -6.87
N ASN A 525 29.79 -6.67 -5.81
CA ASN A 525 30.59 -7.08 -4.67
C ASN A 525 30.46 -8.61 -4.50
N PRO A 526 31.57 -9.36 -4.37
CA PRO A 526 31.52 -10.83 -4.35
C PRO A 526 30.65 -11.39 -3.21
N LEU A 527 30.76 -10.85 -2.00
CA LEU A 527 29.90 -11.24 -0.88
C LEU A 527 28.42 -11.01 -1.21
N LYS A 528 28.05 -9.85 -1.76
CA LYS A 528 26.65 -9.55 -2.12
C LYS A 528 26.11 -10.57 -3.11
N ILE A 529 26.83 -10.84 -4.20
CA ILE A 529 26.37 -11.81 -5.22
C ILE A 529 26.20 -13.20 -4.60
N CYS A 530 27.23 -13.71 -3.92
CA CYS A 530 27.19 -15.06 -3.35
C CYS A 530 26.10 -15.20 -2.28
N PHE A 531 26.01 -14.25 -1.34
CA PHE A 531 25.03 -14.30 -0.26
C PHE A 531 23.59 -14.14 -0.78
N ARG A 532 23.30 -13.14 -1.60
CA ARG A 532 21.94 -12.89 -2.11
C ARG A 532 21.47 -14.02 -3.03
N THR A 533 22.36 -14.60 -3.83
CA THR A 533 22.04 -15.79 -4.64
C THR A 533 21.77 -17.03 -3.78
N ALA A 534 22.61 -17.29 -2.76
CA ALA A 534 22.39 -18.40 -1.83
C ALA A 534 21.08 -18.24 -1.02
N TYR A 535 20.75 -17.01 -0.63
CA TYR A 535 19.49 -16.66 0.03
C TYR A 535 18.29 -17.03 -0.85
N VAL A 536 18.24 -16.54 -2.10
CA VAL A 536 17.14 -16.84 -3.05
C VAL A 536 17.06 -18.33 -3.39
N ALA A 537 18.21 -19.01 -3.53
CA ALA A 537 18.23 -20.46 -3.73
C ALA A 537 17.62 -21.20 -2.52
N SER A 538 17.94 -20.78 -1.30
CA SER A 538 17.46 -21.44 -0.07
C SER A 538 15.95 -21.23 0.17
N THR A 539 15.41 -20.02 -0.06
CA THR A 539 13.96 -19.77 0.03
C THR A 539 13.21 -20.59 -1.00
N THR A 540 13.72 -20.67 -2.24
CA THR A 540 13.14 -21.46 -3.33
C THR A 540 13.13 -22.96 -3.01
N VAL A 541 14.25 -23.51 -2.49
CA VAL A 541 14.33 -24.93 -2.09
C VAL A 541 13.37 -25.25 -0.95
N ILE A 542 13.22 -24.38 0.05
CA ILE A 542 12.28 -24.61 1.16
C ILE A 542 10.82 -24.55 0.67
N ALA A 543 10.48 -23.62 -0.23
CA ALA A 543 9.17 -23.56 -0.87
C ALA A 543 8.84 -24.85 -1.64
N MET A 544 9.81 -25.45 -2.32
CA MET A 544 9.65 -26.74 -3.00
C MET A 544 9.45 -27.92 -2.04
N ILE A 545 10.02 -27.88 -0.84
CA ILE A 545 9.90 -28.94 0.19
C ILE A 545 8.58 -28.83 0.98
N PHE A 546 7.97 -27.64 1.01
CA PHE A 546 6.72 -27.34 1.71
C PHE A 546 5.78 -26.44 0.88
N PRO A 547 5.23 -26.92 -0.25
CA PRO A 547 4.37 -26.14 -1.16
C PRO A 547 2.94 -25.90 -0.62
N TYR A 548 2.78 -25.79 0.70
CA TYR A 548 1.50 -25.81 1.40
C TYR A 548 1.05 -24.39 1.78
N PHE A 549 0.41 -23.70 0.83
CA PHE A 549 0.08 -22.27 0.91
C PHE A 549 -0.46 -21.83 2.29
N ASN A 550 -1.66 -22.26 2.68
CA ASN A 550 -2.29 -21.82 3.94
C ASN A 550 -1.53 -22.28 5.20
N GLN A 551 -0.87 -23.44 5.16
CA GLN A 551 -0.13 -23.98 6.30
C GLN A 551 1.12 -23.15 6.57
N VAL A 552 1.86 -22.80 5.51
CA VAL A 552 3.03 -21.94 5.57
C VAL A 552 2.62 -20.53 6.02
N LEU A 553 1.58 -19.93 5.42
CA LEU A 553 1.06 -18.64 5.88
C LEU A 553 0.66 -18.67 7.36
N GLY A 554 -0.05 -19.71 7.79
CA GLY A 554 -0.47 -19.87 9.18
C GLY A 554 0.68 -19.95 10.20
N VAL A 555 1.73 -20.72 9.89
CA VAL A 555 2.94 -20.80 10.73
C VAL A 555 3.62 -19.43 10.81
N LEU A 556 3.79 -18.75 9.69
CA LEU A 556 4.47 -17.45 9.63
C LEU A 556 3.67 -16.36 10.36
N GLY A 557 2.36 -16.28 10.13
CA GLY A 557 1.49 -15.34 10.81
C GLY A 557 1.54 -15.54 12.32
N ALA A 558 1.41 -16.78 12.79
CA ALA A 558 1.53 -17.08 14.21
C ALA A 558 2.91 -16.70 14.79
N LEU A 559 4.02 -17.12 14.17
CA LEU A 559 5.37 -16.79 14.65
C LEU A 559 5.64 -15.28 14.70
N ASN A 560 5.04 -14.50 13.81
CA ASN A 560 5.28 -13.06 13.70
C ASN A 560 4.37 -12.25 14.63
N PHE A 561 3.11 -12.68 14.80
CA PHE A 561 2.03 -11.88 15.38
C PHE A 561 2.31 -11.44 16.82
N TRP A 562 2.35 -12.34 17.81
CA TRP A 562 2.60 -11.88 19.18
C TRP A 562 3.98 -11.22 19.37
N PRO A 563 5.12 -11.86 19.04
CA PRO A 563 6.41 -11.33 19.50
C PRO A 563 6.78 -10.00 18.81
N LEU A 564 6.59 -9.90 17.49
CA LEU A 564 7.00 -8.73 16.70
C LEU A 564 5.87 -7.73 16.50
N ALA A 565 4.63 -8.18 16.26
CA ALA A 565 3.53 -7.23 16.09
C ALA A 565 2.98 -6.70 17.42
N ILE A 566 3.15 -7.39 18.56
CA ILE A 566 2.47 -7.01 19.82
C ILE A 566 3.41 -6.81 21.02
N TYR A 567 4.25 -7.79 21.35
CA TYR A 567 5.07 -7.79 22.56
C TYR A 567 6.11 -6.67 22.55
N PHE A 568 6.98 -6.62 21.54
CA PHE A 568 8.02 -5.59 21.47
C PHE A 568 7.43 -4.15 21.39
N PRO A 569 6.39 -3.85 20.59
CA PRO A 569 5.77 -2.51 20.59
C PRO A 569 5.18 -2.11 21.95
N VAL A 570 4.50 -3.03 22.65
CA VAL A 570 3.94 -2.78 24.00
C VAL A 570 5.05 -2.55 25.03
N GLU A 571 6.10 -3.36 25.03
CA GLU A 571 7.25 -3.20 25.94
C GLU A 571 8.01 -1.90 25.67
N MET A 572 8.26 -1.55 24.40
CA MET A 572 8.91 -0.28 24.03
C MET A 572 8.07 0.91 24.48
N TYR A 573 6.75 0.86 24.29
CA TYR A 573 5.84 1.92 24.71
C TYR A 573 5.80 2.08 26.24
N PHE A 574 5.85 0.99 27.01
CA PHE A 574 5.95 1.06 28.48
C PHE A 574 7.22 1.81 28.93
N VAL A 575 8.38 1.52 28.32
CA VAL A 575 9.64 2.20 28.64
C VAL A 575 9.60 3.66 28.17
N GLN A 576 9.20 3.93 26.92
CA GLN A 576 9.17 5.28 26.35
C GLN A 576 8.29 6.23 27.16
N LYS A 577 7.04 5.82 27.46
CA LYS A 577 6.06 6.62 28.20
C LYS A 577 6.18 6.47 29.72
N LYS A 578 7.18 5.73 30.22
CA LYS A 578 7.45 5.48 31.66
C LYS A 578 6.20 4.99 32.41
N ILE A 579 5.45 4.06 31.80
CA ILE A 579 4.19 3.56 32.36
C ILE A 579 4.48 2.66 33.55
N GLN A 580 4.01 3.08 34.74
CA GLN A 580 4.19 2.33 35.97
C GLN A 580 3.38 1.01 35.96
N PRO A 581 3.92 -0.09 36.51
CA PRO A 581 3.20 -1.34 36.72
C PRO A 581 1.86 -1.13 37.44
N TRP A 582 0.90 -2.03 37.21
CA TRP A 582 -0.42 -2.04 37.85
C TRP A 582 -1.32 -0.80 37.62
N THR A 583 -0.86 0.22 36.90
CA THR A 583 -1.75 1.28 36.41
C THR A 583 -2.78 0.73 35.42
N ARG A 584 -3.95 1.37 35.31
CA ARG A 584 -5.03 0.93 34.38
C ARG A 584 -4.53 0.75 32.94
N LYS A 585 -3.65 1.64 32.45
CA LYS A 585 -3.04 1.52 31.11
C LYS A 585 -2.10 0.32 31.01
N TRP A 586 -1.30 0.05 32.05
CA TRP A 586 -0.43 -1.11 32.11
C TRP A 586 -1.22 -2.42 32.07
N VAL A 587 -2.25 -2.55 32.91
CA VAL A 587 -3.10 -3.75 32.97
C VAL A 587 -3.77 -4.02 31.62
N VAL A 588 -4.42 -3.01 31.01
CA VAL A 588 -5.06 -3.15 29.70
C VAL A 588 -4.09 -3.62 28.61
N LEU A 589 -2.91 -3.00 28.51
CA LEU A 589 -1.90 -3.38 27.52
C LEU A 589 -1.27 -4.76 27.81
N ARG A 590 -1.15 -5.16 29.09
CA ARG A 590 -0.68 -6.50 29.47
C ARG A 590 -1.68 -7.58 29.11
N THR A 591 -2.97 -7.38 29.40
CA THR A 591 -4.06 -8.30 29.03
C THR A 591 -4.19 -8.41 27.51
N PHE A 592 -4.12 -7.28 26.78
CA PHE A 592 -4.07 -7.25 25.32
C PHE A 592 -2.92 -8.09 24.75
N SER A 593 -1.69 -7.90 25.27
CA SER A 593 -0.54 -8.69 24.85
C SER A 593 -0.70 -10.18 25.18
N PHE A 594 -1.21 -10.53 26.35
CA PHE A 594 -1.44 -11.91 26.75
C PHE A 594 -2.52 -12.60 25.89
N PHE A 595 -3.60 -11.91 25.53
CA PHE A 595 -4.60 -12.44 24.61
C PHE A 595 -3.98 -12.77 23.24
N CYS A 596 -3.15 -11.85 22.69
CA CYS A 596 -2.48 -12.09 21.41
C CYS A 596 -1.44 -13.23 21.49
N LEU A 597 -0.84 -13.48 22.65
CA LEU A 597 0.02 -14.65 22.90
C LEU A 597 -0.78 -15.95 22.81
N LEU A 598 -1.96 -16.02 23.42
CA LEU A 598 -2.82 -17.21 23.33
C LEU A 598 -3.24 -17.49 21.88
N VAL A 599 -3.67 -16.46 21.14
CA VAL A 599 -4.00 -16.57 19.70
C VAL A 599 -2.80 -17.06 18.89
N THR A 600 -1.60 -16.57 19.19
CA THR A 600 -0.34 -17.03 18.56
C THR A 600 -0.05 -18.50 18.85
N ILE A 601 -0.17 -18.93 20.11
CA ILE A 601 0.12 -20.32 20.50
C ILE A 601 -0.84 -21.28 19.81
N VAL A 602 -2.15 -21.01 19.83
CA VAL A 602 -3.11 -21.90 19.17
C VAL A 602 -2.92 -21.89 17.66
N GLY A 603 -2.72 -20.71 17.05
CA GLY A 603 -2.50 -20.58 15.61
C GLY A 603 -1.25 -21.32 15.12
N LEU A 604 -0.17 -21.30 15.90
CA LEU A 604 1.05 -22.06 15.60
C LEU A 604 0.80 -23.57 15.68
N ILE A 605 0.10 -24.04 16.72
CA ILE A 605 -0.23 -25.47 16.88
C ILE A 605 -1.09 -25.97 15.71
N GLY A 606 -2.17 -25.26 15.37
CA GLY A 606 -3.04 -25.63 14.25
C GLY A 606 -2.31 -25.64 12.91
N SER A 607 -1.45 -24.65 12.66
CA SER A 607 -0.71 -24.55 11.40
C SER A 607 0.41 -25.59 11.27
N ILE A 608 1.11 -25.92 12.37
CA ILE A 608 2.09 -27.02 12.39
C ILE A 608 1.38 -28.36 12.19
N GLN A 609 0.24 -28.61 12.85
CA GLN A 609 -0.53 -29.83 12.66
C GLN A 609 -1.02 -29.94 11.22
N GLY A 610 -1.55 -28.86 10.63
CA GLY A 610 -1.92 -28.82 9.22
C GLY A 610 -0.75 -29.12 8.27
N LEU A 611 0.45 -28.62 8.58
CA LEU A 611 1.67 -28.88 7.80
C LEU A 611 2.14 -30.34 7.90
N ILE A 612 2.03 -30.95 9.08
CA ILE A 612 2.35 -32.37 9.32
C ILE A 612 1.36 -33.25 8.57
N SER A 613 0.05 -33.01 8.74
CA SER A 613 -1.00 -33.76 8.05
C SER A 613 -0.87 -33.65 6.53
N ALA A 614 -0.58 -32.46 5.97
CA ALA A 614 -0.45 -32.29 4.53
C ALA A 614 0.82 -32.93 3.91
N LYS A 615 1.78 -33.36 4.75
CA LYS A 615 3.06 -33.93 4.32
C LYS A 615 3.22 -35.43 4.61
N PHE A 616 2.56 -35.92 5.65
CA PHE A 616 2.72 -37.29 6.15
C PHE A 616 1.40 -38.05 6.34
N GLY A 617 0.25 -37.39 6.17
CA GLY A 617 -1.07 -38.00 6.08
C GLY A 617 -1.50 -38.20 4.63
#